data_AF-A0A931FQA4-F1
#
_entry.id   AF-A0A931FQA4-F1
#
_cell.length_a   1.000
_cell.length_b   1.000
_cell.length_c   1.000
_cell.angle_alpha   90.00
_cell.angle_beta   90.00
_cell.angle_gamma   90.00
#
_symmetry.space_group_name_H-M   'P 1'
#
loop_
_entity.id
_entity.type
_entity.pdbx_description
1 polymer ?
#
loop_
_entity_poly.entity_id
_entity_poly.type
_entity_poly.pdbx_seq_one_letter_code
_entity_poly.pdbx_strand_id
1 'polypeptide(L)'
;MRVAVALAAFGIALGPAFTVAADAQTGRDKVIVCQACHGMDGLSKTPEAPNLAGQVEGYLVKTLNDYRSGARKNESMNIVAKDLSDEDIANAAAYYAAIQVDVSPP
;
A
#
# COMPACT_ATOMS: atom_id res chain seq x y z
N MET A 1 53.15 18.91 30.66
CA MET A 1 52.31 17.97 29.91
C MET A 1 50.85 18.27 30.16
N ARG A 2 50.13 18.82 29.18
CA ARG A 2 48.67 18.85 29.18
C ARG A 2 48.23 18.46 27.77
N VAL A 3 47.81 17.20 27.63
CA VAL A 3 47.28 16.63 26.39
C VAL A 3 45.89 17.22 26.19
N ALA A 4 45.71 18.02 25.13
CA ALA A 4 44.39 18.48 24.72
C ALA A 4 43.75 17.39 23.83
N VAL A 5 42.74 16.71 24.35
CA VAL A 5 41.92 15.78 23.58
C VAL A 5 40.87 16.60 22.83
N ALA A 6 41.03 16.72 21.51
CA ALA A 6 40.01 17.29 20.65
C ALA A 6 38.93 16.23 20.41
N LEU A 7 37.74 16.42 21.01
CA LEU A 7 36.54 15.67 20.61
C LEU A 7 36.11 16.16 19.23
N ALA A 8 36.30 15.32 18.21
CA ALA A 8 35.63 15.48 16.93
C ALA A 8 34.15 15.12 17.10
N ALA A 9 33.27 16.12 17.04
CA ALA A 9 31.83 15.90 17.00
C ALA A 9 31.44 15.33 15.63
N PHE A 10 31.08 14.05 15.60
CA PHE A 10 30.49 13.41 14.41
C PHE A 10 29.03 13.85 14.32
N GLY A 11 28.75 14.86 13.50
CA GLY A 11 27.40 15.33 13.24
C GLY A 11 26.61 14.31 12.42
N ILE A 12 25.72 13.56 13.07
CA ILE A 12 24.70 12.76 12.37
C ILE A 12 23.63 13.74 11.89
N ALA A 13 23.66 14.08 10.61
CA ALA A 13 22.58 14.83 9.98
C ALA A 13 21.39 13.88 9.75
N LEU A 14 20.45 13.84 10.71
CA LEU A 14 19.10 13.34 10.46
C LEU A 14 18.34 14.38 9.62
N GLY A 15 18.41 14.26 8.30
CA GLY A 15 17.44 14.93 7.42
C GLY A 15 16.07 14.26 7.58
N PRO A 16 14.94 15.00 7.48
CA PRO A 16 13.63 14.39 7.53
C PRO A 16 13.46 13.46 6.34
N ALA A 17 13.34 12.16 6.59
CA ALA A 17 12.81 11.23 5.62
C ALA A 17 11.34 11.61 5.41
N PHE A 18 11.04 12.27 4.30
CA PHE A 18 9.66 12.50 3.90
C PHE A 18 9.05 11.15 3.51
N THR A 19 8.46 10.47 4.47
CA THR A 19 7.56 9.35 4.17
C THR A 19 6.27 9.96 3.64
N VAL A 20 5.98 9.77 2.35
CA VAL A 20 4.64 10.03 1.82
C VAL A 20 3.72 9.06 2.55
N ALA A 21 2.93 9.59 3.49
CA ALA A 21 1.94 8.81 4.20
C ALA A 21 0.84 8.42 3.21
N ALA A 22 0.32 7.20 3.33
CA ALA A 22 -0.78 6.76 2.51
C ALA A 22 -2.02 7.66 2.77
N ASP A 23 -2.67 8.10 1.70
CA ASP A 23 -3.88 8.92 1.75
C ASP A 23 -5.02 8.22 1.02
N ALA A 24 -6.03 7.77 1.79
CA ALA A 24 -7.21 7.12 1.25
C ALA A 24 -8.02 8.02 0.30
N GLN A 25 -7.94 9.35 0.43
CA GLN A 25 -8.63 10.26 -0.48
C GLN A 25 -7.92 10.30 -1.84
N THR A 26 -6.59 10.46 -1.85
CA THR A 26 -5.76 10.29 -3.06
C THR A 26 -5.86 8.88 -3.65
N GLY A 27 -6.03 7.86 -2.80
CA GLY A 27 -6.22 6.47 -3.21
C GLY A 27 -7.44 6.23 -4.11
N ARG A 28 -8.51 7.03 -3.98
CA ARG A 28 -9.72 6.89 -4.84
C ARG A 28 -9.42 6.99 -6.33
N ASP A 29 -8.57 7.93 -6.73
CA ASP A 29 -8.23 8.11 -8.14
C ASP A 29 -7.30 6.99 -8.64
N LYS A 30 -6.52 6.39 -7.73
CA LYS A 30 -5.60 5.28 -8.04
C LYS A 30 -6.29 3.94 -8.19
N VAL A 31 -7.44 3.75 -7.55
CA VAL A 31 -8.19 2.48 -7.62
C VAL A 31 -9.12 2.37 -8.82
N ILE A 32 -9.15 3.34 -9.74
CA ILE A 32 -9.97 3.27 -10.96
C ILE A 32 -9.66 1.99 -11.76
N VAL A 33 -8.39 1.58 -11.85
CA VAL A 33 -8.01 0.32 -12.51
C VAL A 33 -8.44 -0.91 -11.71
N CYS A 34 -8.49 -0.81 -10.38
CA CYS A 34 -8.86 -1.90 -9.48
C CYS A 34 -10.37 -2.17 -9.49
N GLN A 35 -11.18 -1.11 -9.69
CA GLN A 35 -12.64 -1.17 -9.55
C GLN A 35 -13.29 -2.16 -10.53
N ALA A 36 -12.67 -2.37 -11.71
CA ALA A 36 -13.23 -3.21 -12.77
C ALA A 36 -13.44 -4.66 -12.30
N CYS A 37 -12.61 -5.13 -11.36
CA CYS A 37 -12.70 -6.46 -10.80
C CYS A 37 -13.11 -6.44 -9.32
N HIS A 38 -12.56 -5.52 -8.53
CA HIS A 38 -12.75 -5.53 -7.07
C HIS A 38 -13.89 -4.62 -6.57
N GLY A 39 -14.49 -3.81 -7.44
CA GLY A 39 -15.47 -2.80 -7.08
C GLY A 39 -14.86 -1.54 -6.47
N MET A 40 -15.55 -0.40 -6.62
CA MET A 40 -15.18 0.84 -5.92
C MET A 40 -15.45 0.75 -4.42
N ASP A 41 -16.48 -0.02 -4.05
CA ASP A 41 -16.83 -0.37 -2.67
C ASP A 41 -15.96 -1.50 -2.11
N GLY A 42 -15.01 -2.03 -2.89
CA GLY A 42 -14.21 -3.20 -2.51
C GLY A 42 -15.02 -4.49 -2.41
N LEU A 43 -16.25 -4.51 -2.91
CA LEU A 43 -17.11 -5.69 -2.96
C LEU A 43 -17.22 -6.13 -4.43
N SER A 44 -16.42 -7.13 -4.78
CA SER A 44 -16.36 -7.71 -6.12
C SER A 44 -17.74 -8.17 -6.59
N LYS A 45 -18.01 -7.94 -7.89
CA LYS A 45 -19.21 -8.43 -8.58
C LYS A 45 -18.93 -9.66 -9.44
N THR A 46 -17.69 -10.15 -9.45
CA THR A 46 -17.29 -11.35 -10.21
C THR A 46 -16.63 -12.38 -9.29
N PRO A 47 -16.77 -13.69 -9.57
CA PRO A 47 -16.20 -14.73 -8.70
C PRO A 47 -14.67 -14.84 -8.79
N GLU A 48 -14.06 -14.30 -9.83
CA GLU A 48 -12.60 -14.37 -10.07
C GLU A 48 -11.81 -13.37 -9.23
N ALA A 49 -12.47 -12.33 -8.73
CA ALA A 49 -11.84 -11.27 -7.95
C ALA A 49 -12.34 -11.29 -6.49
N PRO A 50 -11.45 -11.30 -5.50
CA PRO A 50 -11.84 -11.23 -4.09
C PRO A 50 -12.34 -9.83 -3.70
N ASN A 51 -13.13 -9.79 -2.64
CA ASN A 51 -13.45 -8.55 -1.93
C ASN A 51 -12.21 -7.98 -1.24
N LEU A 52 -12.06 -6.66 -1.31
CA LEU A 52 -10.98 -5.89 -0.69
C LEU A 52 -11.47 -4.98 0.44
N ALA A 53 -12.78 -4.73 0.53
CA ALA A 53 -13.38 -3.85 1.53
C ALA A 53 -12.98 -4.24 2.96
N GLY A 54 -12.40 -3.30 3.71
CA GLY A 54 -12.02 -3.48 5.11
C GLY A 54 -10.87 -4.46 5.33
N GLN A 55 -10.14 -4.84 4.28
CA GLN A 55 -8.98 -5.71 4.41
C GLN A 55 -7.83 -5.01 5.15
N VAL A 56 -6.98 -5.78 5.83
CA VAL A 56 -5.81 -5.24 6.53
C VAL A 56 -4.86 -4.55 5.56
N GLU A 57 -4.60 -3.26 5.77
CA GLU A 57 -3.78 -2.42 4.88
C GLU A 57 -2.41 -3.04 4.59
N GLY A 58 -1.67 -3.46 5.64
CA GLY A 58 -0.36 -4.08 5.47
C GLY A 58 -0.39 -5.38 4.65
N TYR A 59 -1.49 -6.13 4.71
CA TYR A 59 -1.67 -7.31 3.87
C TYR A 59 -1.88 -6.93 2.40
N LEU A 60 -2.66 -5.87 2.13
CA LEU A 60 -2.85 -5.35 0.77
C LEU A 60 -1.53 -4.85 0.18
N VAL A 61 -0.77 -4.04 0.93
CA VAL A 61 0.56 -3.55 0.53
C VAL A 61 1.48 -4.71 0.19
N LYS A 62 1.59 -5.71 1.10
CA LYS A 62 2.42 -6.88 0.87
C LYS A 62 1.98 -7.65 -0.37
N THR A 63 0.68 -7.90 -0.50
CA THR A 63 0.12 -8.70 -1.60
C THR A 63 0.36 -8.04 -2.97
N LEU A 64 0.16 -6.73 -3.07
CA LEU A 64 0.43 -5.97 -4.30
C LEU A 64 1.93 -5.99 -4.64
N ASN A 65 2.81 -5.85 -3.65
CA ASN A 65 4.27 -5.99 -3.85
C ASN A 65 4.66 -7.40 -4.31
N ASP A 66 4.05 -8.44 -3.73
CA ASP A 66 4.30 -9.82 -4.12
C ASP A 66 3.83 -10.09 -5.56
N TYR A 67 2.71 -9.50 -6.00
CA TYR A 67 2.28 -9.56 -7.40
C TYR A 67 3.21 -8.76 -8.32
N ARG A 68 3.62 -7.56 -7.94
CA ARG A 68 4.53 -6.72 -8.75
C ARG A 68 5.90 -7.37 -8.96
N SER A 69 6.46 -7.97 -7.91
CA SER A 69 7.73 -8.71 -7.97
C SER A 69 7.59 -10.11 -8.61
N GLY A 70 6.37 -10.63 -8.71
CA GLY A 70 6.08 -11.98 -9.17
C GLY A 70 6.36 -13.07 -8.13
N ALA A 71 6.60 -12.73 -6.86
CA ALA A 71 6.67 -13.68 -5.74
C ALA A 71 5.32 -14.39 -5.53
N ARG A 72 4.20 -13.67 -5.76
CA ARG A 72 2.85 -14.23 -5.85
C ARG A 72 2.41 -14.26 -7.31
N LYS A 73 1.83 -15.38 -7.74
CA LYS A 73 1.44 -15.62 -9.15
C LYS A 73 -0.07 -15.53 -9.33
N ASN A 74 -0.48 -14.67 -10.26
CA ASN A 74 -1.81 -14.56 -10.85
C ASN A 74 -1.69 -13.68 -12.10
N GLU A 75 -2.04 -14.19 -13.27
CA GLU A 75 -1.80 -13.50 -14.55
C GLU A 75 -2.34 -12.07 -14.57
N SER A 76 -3.59 -11.86 -14.18
CA SER A 76 -4.23 -10.55 -14.16
C SER A 76 -3.57 -9.61 -13.16
N MET A 77 -3.39 -10.04 -11.91
CA MET A 77 -2.83 -9.18 -10.87
C MET A 77 -1.33 -8.91 -11.03
N ASN A 78 -0.57 -9.84 -11.63
CA ASN A 78 0.83 -9.57 -11.98
C ASN A 78 0.92 -8.47 -13.04
N ILE A 79 0.03 -8.45 -14.03
CA ILE A 79 -0.03 -7.38 -15.05
C ILE A 79 -0.40 -6.04 -14.39
N VAL A 80 -1.50 -6.01 -13.63
CA VAL A 80 -1.97 -4.78 -12.97
C VAL A 80 -0.93 -4.22 -12.01
N ALA A 81 -0.34 -5.07 -11.17
CA ALA A 81 0.60 -4.63 -10.13
C ALA A 81 1.94 -4.16 -10.70
N LYS A 82 2.31 -4.58 -11.92
CA LYS A 82 3.60 -4.22 -12.54
C LYS A 82 3.75 -2.71 -12.78
N ASP A 83 2.64 -2.04 -13.06
CA ASP A 83 2.63 -0.61 -13.41
C ASP A 83 2.44 0.29 -12.18
N LEU A 84 2.29 -0.29 -10.97
CA LEU A 84 2.09 0.46 -9.73
C LEU A 84 3.41 0.93 -9.11
N SER A 85 3.49 2.22 -8.81
CA SER A 85 4.54 2.76 -7.93
C SER A 85 4.31 2.35 -6.46
N ASP A 86 5.33 2.54 -5.62
CA ASP A 86 5.20 2.30 -4.18
C ASP A 86 4.10 3.16 -3.55
N GLU A 87 3.98 4.40 -4.03
CA GLU A 87 2.95 5.35 -3.61
C GLU A 87 1.55 4.88 -4.05
N ASP A 88 1.40 4.38 -5.29
CA ASP A 88 0.11 3.84 -5.74
C ASP A 88 -0.31 2.63 -4.91
N ILE A 89 0.64 1.74 -4.59
CA ILE A 89 0.37 0.56 -3.74
C ILE A 89 -0.09 1.00 -2.34
N ALA A 90 0.63 1.94 -1.72
CA ALA A 90 0.28 2.45 -0.40
C ALA A 90 -1.11 3.11 -0.39
N ASN A 91 -1.38 3.98 -1.36
CA ASN A 91 -2.65 4.70 -1.45
C ASN A 91 -3.83 3.78 -1.78
N ALA A 92 -3.67 2.81 -2.69
CA ALA A 92 -4.71 1.83 -3.00
C ALA A 92 -5.02 0.91 -1.80
N ALA A 93 -3.98 0.49 -1.08
CA ALA A 93 -4.14 -0.30 0.13
C ALA A 93 -4.89 0.48 1.22
N ALA A 94 -4.49 1.73 1.49
CA ALA A 94 -5.15 2.59 2.45
C ALA A 94 -6.62 2.86 2.09
N TYR A 95 -6.92 3.06 0.80
CA TYR A 95 -8.30 3.24 0.34
C TYR A 95 -9.19 2.05 0.68
N TYR A 96 -8.82 0.84 0.24
CA TYR A 96 -9.66 -0.35 0.45
C TYR A 96 -9.73 -0.76 1.93
N ALA A 97 -8.65 -0.56 2.68
CA ALA A 97 -8.62 -0.82 4.11
C ALA A 97 -9.53 0.13 4.92
N ALA A 98 -9.71 1.37 4.45
CA ALA A 98 -10.57 2.34 5.11
C ALA A 98 -12.08 2.08 4.87
N ILE A 99 -12.44 1.17 3.96
CA ILE A 99 -13.85 0.83 3.70
C ILE A 99 -14.42 0.07 4.90
N GLN A 100 -15.48 0.61 5.49
CA GLN A 100 -16.21 -0.05 6.56
C GLN A 100 -17.22 -1.05 5.98
N VAL A 101 -17.26 -2.25 6.57
CA VAL A 101 -18.20 -3.31 6.20
C VAL A 101 -19.09 -3.61 7.39
N ASP A 102 -20.39 -3.41 7.21
CA ASP A 102 -21.39 -3.80 8.19
C ASP A 102 -21.78 -5.26 7.98
N VAL A 103 -21.73 -6.05 9.06
CA VAL A 103 -22.05 -7.48 9.05
C VAL A 103 -23.28 -7.73 9.92
N SER A 104 -24.34 -8.24 9.31
CA SER A 104 -25.53 -8.70 10.02
C SER A 104 -25.44 -10.20 10.29
N PRO A 105 -25.57 -10.64 11.56
CA PRO A 105 -25.74 -12.06 11.88
C PRO A 105 -27.00 -12.65 11.21
N PRO A 106 -27.01 -13.96 10.92
CA PRO A 106 -28.20 -14.65 10.42
C PRO A 106 -29.32 -14.72 11.47
#